data_AF-A0A7C6N6C8-F1
#
_entry.id   AF-A0A7C6N6C8-F1
#
_cell.length_a   1.000
_cell.length_b   1.000
_cell.length_c   1.000
_cell.angle_alpha   90.00
_cell.angle_beta   90.00
_cell.angle_gamma   90.00
#
_symmetry.space_group_name_H-M   'P 1'
#
loop_
_entity.id
_entity.type
_entity.pdbx_description
1 polymer ?
#
loop_
_entity_poly.entity_id
_entity_poly.type
_entity_poly.pdbx_seq_one_letter_code
_entity_poly.pdbx_strand_id
1 'polypeptide(L)'
;MTAIKKCIGILLLSFVIFALVGCSTDNGGGSQTYSINLRGNGGTPISQSVDVVYGDSMPYASKPTRYGYTFLGYYDSMFVVSGTKYYNSDMSSARKWDKKSDSTLYALWKLN
;
A
#
# COMPACT_ATOMS: atom_id res chain seq x y z
N MET A 1 -37.47 -16.48 16.55
CA MET A 1 -38.14 -17.14 15.40
C MET A 1 -38.84 -16.04 14.60
N THR A 2 -38.04 -15.30 13.83
CA THR A 2 -38.00 -15.36 12.35
C THR A 2 -39.09 -14.47 11.75
N ALA A 3 -38.79 -13.18 11.66
CA ALA A 3 -39.61 -12.20 10.98
C ALA A 3 -39.29 -12.20 9.48
N ILE A 4 -40.30 -12.55 8.69
CA ILE A 4 -40.34 -12.53 7.23
C ILE A 4 -40.30 -11.08 6.76
N LYS A 5 -39.26 -10.67 6.05
CA LYS A 5 -39.28 -9.48 5.19
C LYS A 5 -39.24 -9.93 3.73
N LYS A 6 -40.38 -9.81 3.07
CA LYS A 6 -40.61 -10.10 1.65
C LYS A 6 -39.87 -9.06 0.80
N CYS A 7 -38.85 -9.46 0.07
CA CYS A 7 -38.28 -8.66 -1.02
C CYS A 7 -38.69 -9.30 -2.35
N ILE A 8 -39.74 -8.72 -2.92
CA ILE A 8 -40.24 -8.93 -4.28
C ILE A 8 -39.11 -8.61 -5.28
N GLY A 9 -39.03 -9.45 -6.32
CA GLY A 9 -37.83 -9.67 -7.10
C GLY A 9 -37.44 -8.61 -8.11
N ILE A 10 -36.17 -8.69 -8.51
CA ILE A 10 -35.65 -8.28 -9.81
C ILE A 10 -34.83 -9.48 -10.31
N LEU A 11 -35.35 -10.13 -11.34
CA LEU A 11 -34.66 -11.11 -12.16
C LEU A 11 -33.95 -10.31 -13.25
N LEU A 12 -32.62 -10.43 -13.37
CA LEU A 12 -31.89 -10.47 -14.65
C LEU A 12 -30.37 -10.62 -14.43
N LEU A 13 -29.94 -11.88 -14.52
CA LEU A 13 -28.78 -12.34 -15.27
C LEU A 13 -27.43 -11.63 -15.08
N SER A 14 -26.72 -11.95 -13.99
CA SER A 14 -25.26 -12.13 -14.07
C SER A 14 -24.79 -13.10 -12.98
N PHE A 15 -24.06 -14.11 -13.45
CA PHE A 15 -23.24 -15.12 -12.76
C PHE A 15 -23.28 -15.15 -11.21
N VAL A 16 -23.82 -16.27 -10.72
CA VAL A 16 -23.68 -16.76 -9.34
C VAL A 16 -22.21 -17.01 -9.01
N ILE A 17 -21.66 -16.36 -8.00
CA ILE A 17 -20.92 -17.06 -6.93
C ILE A 17 -21.43 -16.55 -5.59
N PHE A 18 -22.06 -17.48 -4.89
CA PHE A 18 -22.53 -17.38 -3.52
C PHE A 18 -21.34 -17.65 -2.59
N ALA A 19 -20.93 -16.67 -1.79
CA ALA A 19 -20.17 -16.92 -0.57
C ALA A 19 -20.93 -16.26 0.58
N LEU A 20 -21.68 -17.09 1.29
CA LEU A 20 -22.25 -16.83 2.60
C LEU A 20 -21.11 -16.92 3.63
N VAL A 21 -21.03 -15.96 4.56
CA VAL A 21 -20.64 -16.09 5.97
C VAL A 21 -20.21 -14.70 6.44
N GLY A 22 -20.99 -14.14 7.37
CA GLY A 22 -20.67 -12.89 8.03
C GLY A 22 -19.64 -13.08 9.15
N CYS A 23 -19.16 -11.96 9.68
CA CYS A 23 -18.98 -11.85 11.12
C CYS A 23 -19.18 -10.40 11.56
N SER A 24 -19.87 -10.26 12.68
CA SER A 24 -20.11 -9.01 13.40
C SER A 24 -18.91 -8.68 14.30
N THR A 25 -18.72 -7.39 14.55
CA THR A 25 -17.97 -6.75 15.67
C THR A 25 -16.55 -7.24 15.96
N ASP A 26 -15.57 -6.45 15.52
CA ASP A 26 -14.26 -6.42 16.19
C ASP A 26 -14.13 -5.10 16.98
N ASN A 27 -14.04 -5.27 18.31
CA ASN A 27 -13.77 -4.21 19.27
C ASN A 27 -12.43 -3.51 18.93
N GLY A 28 -12.47 -2.25 18.50
CA GLY A 28 -11.33 -1.31 18.59
C GLY A 28 -10.12 -1.53 17.65
N GLY A 29 -10.28 -2.26 16.54
CA GLY A 29 -9.21 -2.48 15.55
C GLY A 29 -9.49 -1.85 14.19
N GLY A 30 -9.66 -0.52 14.14
CA GLY A 30 -9.78 0.18 12.86
C GLY A 30 -8.60 -0.12 11.96
N SER A 31 -8.86 -0.35 10.67
CA SER A 31 -7.83 -0.37 9.64
C SER A 31 -7.26 1.04 9.55
N GLN A 32 -6.11 1.27 10.21
CA GLN A 32 -5.51 2.60 10.27
C GLN A 32 -4.77 2.89 8.98
N THR A 33 -5.13 4.01 8.35
CA THR A 33 -4.44 4.52 7.17
C THR A 33 -3.36 5.51 7.59
N TYR A 34 -2.20 5.40 6.95
CA TYR A 34 -1.04 6.26 7.17
C TYR A 34 -0.56 6.83 5.85
N SER A 35 -0.03 8.05 5.90
CA SER A 35 0.54 8.71 4.73
C SER A 35 2.04 8.47 4.64
N ILE A 36 2.50 8.12 3.45
CA ILE A 36 3.90 7.88 3.12
C ILE A 36 4.38 8.94 2.14
N ASN A 37 5.41 9.67 2.56
CA ASN A 37 6.14 10.57 1.69
C ASN A 37 7.33 9.85 1.03
N LEU A 38 7.24 9.58 -0.26
CA LEU A 38 8.28 8.97 -1.08
C LEU A 38 9.23 10.04 -1.61
N ARG A 39 10.37 10.24 -0.97
CA ARG A 39 11.42 11.20 -1.38
C ARG A 39 12.28 10.61 -2.49
N GLY A 40 12.35 11.31 -3.63
CA GLY A 40 13.17 10.91 -4.78
C GLY A 40 14.68 10.96 -4.55
N ASN A 41 15.15 11.66 -3.50
CA ASN A 41 16.56 11.70 -3.07
C ASN A 41 17.55 11.92 -4.24
N GLY A 42 17.36 13.02 -4.97
CA GLY A 42 18.10 13.35 -6.19
C GLY A 42 17.48 12.82 -7.48
N GLY A 43 16.40 12.05 -7.41
CA GLY A 43 15.56 11.69 -8.56
C GLY A 43 14.34 12.62 -8.76
N THR A 44 13.67 12.42 -9.89
CA THR A 44 12.41 13.08 -10.26
C THR A 44 11.28 12.03 -10.30
N PRO A 45 10.12 12.28 -9.67
CA PRO A 45 9.77 13.48 -8.90
C PRO A 45 10.56 13.59 -7.58
N ILE A 46 10.71 14.82 -7.07
CA ILE A 46 11.43 15.09 -5.80
C ILE A 46 10.74 14.44 -4.60
N SER A 47 9.41 14.33 -4.63
CA SER A 47 8.58 13.71 -3.63
C SER A 47 7.24 13.27 -4.23
N GLN A 48 6.66 12.21 -3.70
CA GLN A 48 5.31 11.74 -4.00
C GLN A 48 4.64 11.28 -2.69
N SER A 49 3.36 11.58 -2.48
CA SER A 49 2.60 11.06 -1.34
C SER A 49 1.73 9.89 -1.77
N VAL A 50 1.63 8.87 -0.91
CA VAL A 50 0.69 7.75 -1.06
C VAL A 50 0.14 7.34 0.30
N ASP A 51 -1.09 6.86 0.33
CA ASP A 51 -1.73 6.40 1.56
C ASP A 51 -1.76 4.87 1.60
N VAL A 52 -1.47 4.30 2.77
CA VAL A 52 -1.40 2.85 2.98
C VAL A 52 -2.14 2.45 4.25
N VAL A 53 -2.75 1.28 4.21
CA VAL A 53 -3.38 0.66 5.37
C VAL A 53 -2.35 -0.14 6.17
N TYR A 54 -2.40 -0.05 7.50
CA TYR A 54 -1.62 -0.90 8.39
C TYR A 54 -1.83 -2.39 8.08
N GLY A 55 -0.74 -3.11 7.82
CA GLY A 55 -0.75 -4.54 7.49
C GLY A 55 -0.96 -4.88 6.01
N ASP A 56 -1.22 -3.87 5.18
CA ASP A 56 -1.42 -4.05 3.73
C ASP A 56 -0.11 -3.90 2.94
N SER A 57 -0.14 -4.41 1.71
CA SER A 57 0.94 -4.22 0.74
C SER A 57 1.08 -2.75 0.36
N MET A 58 2.28 -2.35 -0.07
CA MET A 58 2.51 -0.98 -0.51
C MET A 58 1.59 -0.61 -1.69
N PRO A 59 1.00 0.59 -1.68
CA PRO A 59 0.13 1.05 -2.75
C PRO A 59 0.91 1.29 -4.04
N TYR A 60 0.22 1.49 -5.15
CA TYR A 60 0.87 1.90 -6.39
C TYR A 60 1.50 3.30 -6.24
N ALA A 61 2.71 3.47 -6.75
CA ALA A 61 3.40 4.75 -6.84
C ALA A 61 4.19 4.87 -8.14
N SER A 62 4.53 6.09 -8.55
CA SER A 62 5.27 6.33 -9.78
C SER A 62 6.75 6.07 -9.55
N LYS A 63 7.40 5.35 -10.47
CA LYS A 63 8.82 5.07 -10.38
C LYS A 63 9.63 6.36 -10.57
N PRO A 64 10.52 6.73 -9.64
CA PRO A 64 11.38 7.90 -9.83
C PRO A 64 12.49 7.60 -10.85
N THR A 65 13.02 8.65 -11.47
CA THR A 65 14.15 8.57 -12.41
C THR A 65 15.29 9.49 -11.99
N ARG A 66 16.53 9.05 -12.19
CA ARG A 66 17.75 9.84 -11.90
C ARG A 66 18.82 9.52 -12.95
N TYR A 67 19.27 10.53 -13.68
CA TYR A 67 20.24 10.36 -14.77
C TYR A 67 21.57 9.77 -14.28
N GLY A 68 22.04 8.70 -14.92
CA GLY A 68 23.28 8.01 -14.55
C GLY A 68 23.17 7.05 -13.36
N TYR A 69 21.96 6.81 -12.84
CA TYR A 69 21.74 5.92 -11.69
C TYR A 69 20.64 4.88 -11.97
N THR A 70 20.77 3.73 -11.33
CA THR A 70 19.76 2.68 -11.24
C THR A 70 19.01 2.79 -9.91
N PHE A 71 17.68 2.85 -9.97
CA PHE A 71 16.81 2.84 -8.79
C PHE A 71 16.82 1.46 -8.11
N LEU A 72 17.08 1.42 -6.80
CA LEU A 72 17.14 0.18 -6.01
C LEU A 72 15.86 -0.13 -5.21
N GLY A 73 15.02 0.88 -4.99
CA GLY A 73 13.84 0.80 -4.14
C GLY A 73 13.69 1.99 -3.19
N TYR A 74 12.59 1.99 -2.44
CA TYR A 74 12.34 2.94 -1.35
C TYR A 74 12.58 2.28 0.00
N TYR A 75 13.31 2.98 0.87
CA TYR A 75 13.75 2.51 2.17
C TYR A 75 13.36 3.52 3.25
N ASP A 76 13.20 3.08 4.49
CA ASP A 76 12.89 3.98 5.60
C ASP A 76 14.09 4.74 6.19
N SER A 77 15.26 4.57 5.57
CA SER A 77 16.51 5.26 5.88
C SER A 77 17.18 5.71 4.60
N MET A 78 18.08 6.69 4.72
CA MET A 78 18.91 7.17 3.61
C MET A 78 20.06 6.22 3.25
N PHE A 79 20.25 5.12 3.99
CA PHE A 79 21.33 4.15 3.78
C PHE A 79 20.78 2.74 3.59
N VAL A 80 21.32 2.01 2.60
CA VAL A 80 20.88 0.63 2.29
C VAL A 80 21.18 -0.33 3.45
N VAL A 81 22.29 -0.13 4.18
CA VAL A 81 22.76 -1.05 5.23
C VAL A 81 21.93 -0.99 6.51
N SER A 82 21.26 0.13 6.77
CA SER A 82 20.42 0.33 7.97
C SER A 82 18.94 0.50 7.65
N GLY A 83 18.58 0.66 6.37
CA GLY A 83 17.22 0.86 5.92
C GLY A 83 16.48 -0.44 5.66
N THR A 84 15.24 -0.48 6.10
CA THR A 84 14.26 -1.49 5.71
C THR A 84 13.64 -1.10 4.38
N LYS A 85 13.66 -2.04 3.42
CA LYS A 85 13.06 -1.85 2.10
C LYS A 85 11.53 -2.03 2.14
N TYR A 86 10.81 -1.12 1.50
CA TYR A 86 9.35 -1.19 1.35
C TYR A 86 8.91 -1.30 -0.13
N TYR A 87 9.60 -0.63 -1.06
CA TYR A 87 9.40 -0.83 -2.50
C TYR A 87 10.63 -1.46 -3.15
N ASN A 88 10.41 -2.38 -4.09
CA ASN A 88 11.44 -2.93 -4.97
C ASN A 88 11.80 -1.93 -6.10
N SER A 89 12.84 -2.25 -6.88
CA SER A 89 13.30 -1.44 -8.01
C SER A 89 12.31 -1.36 -9.18
N ASP A 90 11.32 -2.26 -9.21
CA ASP A 90 10.19 -2.30 -10.16
C ASP A 90 8.91 -1.66 -9.60
N MET A 91 8.98 -1.05 -8.41
CA MET A 91 7.83 -0.51 -7.66
C MET A 91 6.85 -1.55 -7.13
N SER A 92 7.18 -2.85 -7.16
CA SER A 92 6.40 -3.85 -6.43
C SER A 92 6.61 -3.73 -4.92
N SER A 93 5.59 -4.13 -4.15
CA SER A 93 5.64 -4.15 -2.69
C SER A 93 6.67 -5.17 -2.20
N ALA A 94 7.74 -4.70 -1.55
CA ALA A 94 8.74 -5.56 -0.92
C ALA A 94 8.31 -6.03 0.47
N ARG A 95 7.42 -5.26 1.13
CA ARG A 95 7.01 -5.44 2.52
C ARG A 95 5.63 -4.83 2.74
N LYS A 96 4.86 -5.43 3.65
CA LYS A 96 3.61 -4.84 4.17
C LYS A 96 3.89 -3.68 5.11
N TRP A 97 3.03 -2.68 5.11
CA TRP A 97 3.16 -1.54 6.01
C TRP A 97 2.99 -1.96 7.48
N ASP A 98 4.02 -1.73 8.29
CA ASP A 98 4.10 -2.17 9.68
C ASP A 98 4.35 -1.01 10.66
N LYS A 99 4.40 0.23 10.18
CA LYS A 99 4.55 1.42 11.01
C LYS A 99 3.19 1.97 11.40
N LYS A 100 3.05 2.34 12.67
CA LYS A 100 1.82 2.94 13.22
C LYS A 100 1.84 4.48 13.19
N SER A 101 2.51 5.06 12.19
CA SER A 101 2.65 6.50 12.02
C SER A 101 2.93 6.84 10.56
N ASP A 102 2.60 8.06 10.17
CA ASP A 102 3.07 8.63 8.91
C ASP A 102 4.60 8.62 8.86
N SER A 103 5.16 8.43 7.68
CA SER A 103 6.62 8.29 7.54
C SER A 103 7.11 8.76 6.19
N THR A 104 8.43 8.98 6.12
CA THR A 104 9.13 9.25 4.88
C THR A 104 9.95 8.03 4.47
N LEU A 105 9.86 7.66 3.19
CA LEU A 105 10.77 6.69 2.59
C LEU A 105 11.67 7.40 1.57
N TYR A 106 12.90 6.94 1.44
CA TYR A 106 13.93 7.52 0.61
C TYR A 106 14.26 6.57 -0.55
N ALA A 107 14.25 7.12 -1.76
CA ALA A 107 14.76 6.42 -2.93
C ALA A 107 16.27 6.22 -2.78
N LEU A 108 16.73 4.97 -2.89
CA LEU A 108 18.14 4.65 -2.93
C LEU A 108 18.56 4.27 -4.35
N TRP A 109 19.79 4.65 -4.68
CA TRP A 109 20.29 4.67 -6.04
C TRP A 109 21.66 3.99 -6.10
N LYS A 110 21.93 3.25 -7.17
CA LYS A 110 23.25 2.74 -7.52
C LYS A 110 23.76 3.53 -8.73
N LEU A 111 25.00 4.01 -8.69
CA LEU A 111 25.63 4.61 -9.88
C LEU A 111 25.79 3.53 -10.96
N ASN A 112 25.47 3.87 -12.20
CA ASN A 112 25.62 2.97 -13.34
C ASN A 112 27.10 2.74 -13.71
#